data_AF-A0A9P8DUS2-F1
#
_entry.id   AF-A0A9P8DUS2-F1
#
_cell.length_a   1.000
_cell.length_b   1.000
_cell.length_c   1.000
_cell.angle_alpha   90.00
_cell.angle_beta   90.00
_cell.angle_gamma   90.00
#
_symmetry.space_group_name_H-M   'P 1'
#
loop_
_entity.id
_entity.type
_entity.pdbx_description
1 polymer ?
#
loop_
_entity_poly.entity_id
_entity_poly.type
_entity_poly.pdbx_seq_one_letter_code
_entity_poly.pdbx_strand_id
1 'polypeptide(L)'
;MGLFSRKDKKSSAVDADKGPGSDAGSIHKSPASKPMNGNPSANASLPHVPLPRAPDPSLNPAAYLRSIHAVRERSKYVFELAKRNKAKHFDVDMTKFADTARFVVSIINRDYAPDYASIPPHGRWQHFEVGGRPRVDQLMATWPKTVNDQERTRRLIDLFLVSVLLDAGAGQKWTYKSKESGKIYRRSEGLAVASLEMFKAGAFSSNPNEPCQVDSAGLKKINAQYLAKGLQVTENNSLAGLEGRASLLVKLGDALQNQDIFGIEARPGYLL
;
A
#
# COMPACT_ATOMS: atom_id res chain seq x y z
N MET A 1 -22.59 5.11 -7.70
CA MET A 1 -22.14 6.52 -7.54
C MET A 1 -20.62 6.52 -7.56
N GLY A 2 -20.00 6.80 -8.71
CA GLY A 2 -18.55 6.91 -8.84
C GLY A 2 -18.18 8.32 -9.29
N LEU A 3 -17.10 8.88 -8.73
CA LEU A 3 -16.54 10.17 -9.15
C LEU A 3 -15.86 10.11 -10.53
N PHE A 4 -15.50 8.89 -10.94
CA PHE A 4 -14.78 8.59 -12.18
C PHE A 4 -15.64 7.72 -13.10
N SER A 5 -15.78 8.12 -14.35
CA SER A 5 -16.28 7.28 -15.45
C SER A 5 -15.13 6.94 -16.40
N ARG A 6 -15.21 5.78 -17.07
CA ARG A 6 -14.38 5.53 -18.25
C ARG A 6 -14.96 6.33 -19.41
N LYS A 7 -14.10 6.90 -20.25
CA LYS A 7 -14.51 7.64 -21.43
C LYS A 7 -15.02 6.67 -22.50
N ASP A 8 -16.28 6.83 -22.92
CA ASP A 8 -16.86 5.96 -23.95
C ASP A 8 -16.14 6.13 -25.28
N LYS A 9 -15.68 5.02 -25.86
CA LYS A 9 -15.34 5.00 -27.28
C LYS A 9 -16.65 5.06 -28.05
N LYS A 10 -16.80 6.06 -28.94
CA LYS A 10 -17.82 6.01 -29.99
C LYS A 10 -17.55 4.80 -30.89
N SER A 11 -18.28 3.71 -30.66
CA SER A 11 -18.48 2.62 -31.62
C SER A 11 -19.92 2.65 -32.09
N SER A 12 -20.10 2.56 -33.41
CA SER A 12 -21.40 2.42 -34.08
C SER A 12 -22.15 1.16 -33.61
N ALA A 13 -23.49 1.21 -33.66
CA ALA A 13 -24.35 0.01 -33.60
C ALA A 13 -23.98 -0.95 -34.77
N VAL A 14 -24.18 -2.28 -34.71
CA VAL A 14 -25.42 -3.10 -34.68
C VAL A 14 -24.95 -4.56 -34.41
N ASP A 15 -25.68 -5.54 -33.83
CA ASP A 15 -27.12 -5.73 -33.51
C ASP A 15 -27.33 -6.39 -32.11
N ALA A 16 -28.50 -7.00 -31.87
CA ALA A 16 -28.88 -7.80 -30.69
C ALA A 16 -29.03 -9.32 -30.98
N ASP A 17 -28.79 -10.15 -29.96
CA ASP A 17 -29.36 -11.51 -29.87
C ASP A 17 -29.63 -11.91 -28.39
N LYS A 18 -30.55 -12.84 -28.17
CA LYS A 18 -31.10 -13.24 -26.85
C LYS A 18 -30.75 -14.70 -26.50
N GLY A 19 -30.24 -14.93 -25.29
CA GLY A 19 -30.14 -16.27 -24.69
C GLY A 19 -30.01 -16.20 -23.15
N PRO A 20 -30.52 -17.18 -22.36
CA PRO A 20 -31.00 -16.88 -21.00
C PRO A 20 -30.25 -17.58 -19.84
N GLY A 21 -30.46 -17.08 -18.61
CA GLY A 21 -30.52 -17.93 -17.40
C GLY A 21 -29.73 -17.49 -16.16
N SER A 22 -30.42 -17.38 -15.01
CA SER A 22 -29.93 -17.30 -13.61
C SER A 22 -29.04 -16.08 -13.22
N ASP A 23 -29.12 -15.53 -12.00
CA ASP A 23 -29.99 -15.83 -10.85
C ASP A 23 -30.32 -14.57 -10.03
N ALA A 24 -31.48 -14.56 -9.36
CA ALA A 24 -32.01 -13.36 -8.70
C ALA A 24 -31.60 -13.24 -7.22
N GLY A 25 -30.65 -12.35 -6.92
CA GLY A 25 -30.29 -11.96 -5.55
C GLY A 25 -31.11 -10.76 -5.05
N SER A 26 -31.90 -10.96 -3.99
CA SER A 26 -32.85 -9.98 -3.43
C SER A 26 -32.25 -8.61 -3.08
N ILE A 27 -32.85 -7.52 -3.60
CA ILE A 27 -32.57 -6.15 -3.20
C ILE A 27 -33.48 -5.78 -2.02
N HIS A 28 -32.96 -5.84 -0.80
CA HIS A 28 -33.65 -5.26 0.35
C HIS A 28 -33.60 -3.73 0.31
N LYS A 29 -34.79 -3.10 0.33
CA LYS A 29 -34.94 -1.64 0.41
C LYS A 29 -34.52 -1.15 1.80
N SER A 30 -33.49 -0.30 1.87
CA SER A 30 -33.17 0.45 3.10
C SER A 30 -34.26 1.49 3.40
N PRO A 31 -34.63 1.71 4.68
CA PRO A 31 -35.59 2.74 5.06
C PRO A 31 -35.00 4.15 4.89
N ALA A 32 -35.86 5.13 4.59
CA ALA A 32 -35.44 6.52 4.43
C ALA A 32 -35.06 7.15 5.78
N SER A 33 -33.81 7.62 5.90
CA SER A 33 -33.34 8.39 7.05
C SER A 33 -33.68 9.88 6.91
N LYS A 34 -34.13 10.50 8.00
CA LYS A 34 -34.45 11.94 8.06
C LYS A 34 -33.17 12.78 7.91
N PRO A 35 -33.25 14.01 7.35
CA PRO A 35 -32.11 14.90 7.27
C PRO A 35 -31.76 15.47 8.65
N MET A 36 -30.66 15.01 9.25
CA MET A 36 -30.04 15.72 10.38
C MET A 36 -29.36 16.97 9.85
N ASN A 37 -30.03 18.10 10.01
CA ASN A 37 -29.53 19.40 9.59
C ASN A 37 -28.58 19.95 10.67
N GLY A 38 -27.34 19.47 10.67
CA GLY A 38 -26.28 19.93 11.57
C GLY A 38 -24.93 19.73 10.90
N ASN A 39 -24.20 20.82 10.64
CA ASN A 39 -22.92 20.81 9.95
C ASN A 39 -21.79 20.65 11.00
N PRO A 40 -21.22 19.45 11.22
CA PRO A 40 -20.24 19.23 12.30
C PRO A 40 -18.91 19.94 12.00
N SER A 41 -18.69 20.27 10.73
CA SER A 41 -17.51 20.92 10.17
C SER A 41 -17.25 22.33 10.72
N ALA A 42 -18.22 22.98 11.38
CA ALA A 42 -18.10 24.36 11.84
C ALA A 42 -17.04 24.55 12.95
N ASN A 43 -16.81 23.52 13.78
CA ASN A 43 -15.90 23.59 14.94
C ASN A 43 -14.61 22.76 14.78
N ALA A 44 -14.37 22.17 13.59
CA ALA A 44 -13.16 21.40 13.31
C ALA A 44 -11.97 22.34 13.02
N SER A 45 -11.37 22.91 14.06
CA SER A 45 -10.13 23.68 13.93
C SER A 45 -8.96 22.77 13.57
N LEU A 46 -8.66 22.64 12.27
CA LEU A 46 -7.42 22.04 11.80
C LEU A 46 -6.23 22.78 12.43
N PRO A 47 -5.30 22.10 13.12
CA PRO A 47 -4.15 22.76 13.73
C PRO A 47 -3.33 23.44 12.64
N HIS A 48 -3.20 24.76 12.71
CA HIS A 48 -2.40 25.54 11.78
C HIS A 48 -0.90 25.36 12.09
N VAL A 49 -0.35 24.24 11.62
CA VAL A 49 1.09 23.98 11.64
C VAL A 49 1.75 24.85 10.55
N PRO A 50 2.60 25.83 10.90
CA PRO A 50 3.25 26.68 9.90
C PRO A 50 4.21 25.82 9.05
N LEU A 51 3.95 25.74 7.75
CA LEU A 51 4.82 25.02 6.83
C LEU A 51 6.03 25.89 6.48
N PRO A 52 7.26 25.33 6.46
CA PRO A 52 8.43 26.07 6.01
C PRO A 52 8.27 26.51 4.55
N ARG A 53 8.93 27.61 4.16
CA ARG A 53 8.89 28.12 2.78
C ARG A 53 9.42 27.07 1.80
N ALA A 54 8.91 27.09 0.57
CA ALA A 54 9.45 26.27 -0.50
C ALA A 54 10.93 26.65 -0.76
N PRO A 55 11.83 25.67 -0.99
CA PRO A 55 13.17 25.95 -1.49
C PRO A 55 13.09 26.67 -2.85
N ASP A 56 14.03 27.58 -3.11
CA ASP A 56 14.12 28.27 -4.40
C ASP A 56 14.52 27.26 -5.50
N PRO A 57 13.69 27.03 -6.53
CA PRO A 57 14.00 26.09 -7.60
C PRO A 57 15.16 26.54 -8.50
N SER A 58 15.52 27.83 -8.51
CA SER A 58 16.69 28.33 -9.27
C SER A 58 18.02 28.05 -8.55
N LEU A 59 18.01 28.01 -7.22
CA LEU A 59 19.19 27.75 -6.39
C LEU A 59 19.33 26.26 -6.04
N ASN A 60 18.23 25.56 -5.79
CA ASN A 60 18.24 24.12 -5.50
C ASN A 60 16.98 23.41 -6.06
N PRO A 61 16.99 23.08 -7.38
CA PRO A 61 15.88 22.39 -8.03
C PRO A 61 15.49 21.07 -7.34
N ALA A 62 16.48 20.31 -6.85
CA ALA A 62 16.27 19.02 -6.23
C ALA A 62 15.57 19.13 -4.87
N ALA A 63 15.92 20.13 -4.05
CA ALA A 63 15.24 20.40 -2.79
C ALA A 63 13.80 20.89 -3.02
N TYR A 64 13.58 21.77 -4.01
CA TYR A 64 12.24 22.21 -4.38
C TYR A 64 11.37 21.02 -4.80
N LEU A 65 11.84 20.16 -5.72
CA LEU A 65 11.09 19.00 -6.22
C LEU A 65 10.76 17.95 -5.14
N ARG A 66 11.54 17.88 -4.06
CA ARG A 66 11.29 17.03 -2.89
C ARG A 66 10.36 17.67 -1.85
N SER A 67 9.93 18.92 -2.06
CA SER A 67 9.06 19.65 -1.12
C SER A 67 7.57 19.37 -1.33
N ILE A 68 6.80 19.44 -0.25
CA ILE A 68 5.33 19.36 -0.29
C ILE A 68 4.69 20.48 -1.12
N HIS A 69 5.38 21.62 -1.28
CA HIS A 69 4.93 22.74 -2.11
C HIS A 69 4.95 22.36 -3.59
N ALA A 70 6.06 21.78 -4.06
CA ALA A 70 6.14 21.23 -5.41
C ALA A 70 5.08 20.13 -5.62
N VAL A 71 4.89 19.22 -4.67
CA VAL A 71 3.82 18.19 -4.79
C VAL A 71 2.44 18.83 -4.98
N ARG A 72 2.09 19.85 -4.19
CA ARG A 72 0.80 20.56 -4.28
C ARG A 72 0.67 21.37 -5.58
N GLU A 73 1.71 22.08 -6.00
CA GLU A 73 1.72 22.86 -7.24
C GLU A 73 1.62 21.94 -8.47
N ARG A 74 2.48 20.92 -8.55
CA ARG A 74 2.55 20.02 -9.71
C ARG A 74 1.30 19.15 -9.84
N SER A 75 0.69 18.71 -8.74
CA SER A 75 -0.59 17.97 -8.76
C SER A 75 -1.78 18.83 -9.18
N LYS A 76 -1.76 20.16 -8.92
CA LYS A 76 -2.82 21.09 -9.34
C LYS A 76 -3.05 21.09 -10.86
N TYR A 77 -1.98 20.96 -11.66
CA TYR A 77 -2.12 20.86 -13.13
C TYR A 77 -2.92 19.63 -13.56
N VAL A 78 -2.71 18.48 -12.91
CA VAL A 78 -3.45 17.24 -13.18
C VAL A 78 -4.91 17.39 -12.76
N PHE A 79 -5.18 18.00 -11.61
CA PHE A 79 -6.53 18.26 -11.12
C PHE A 79 -7.32 19.21 -12.04
N GLU A 80 -6.71 20.31 -12.49
CA GLU A 80 -7.33 21.26 -13.42
C GLU A 80 -7.58 20.66 -14.81
N LEU A 81 -6.68 19.77 -15.28
CA LEU A 81 -6.86 19.03 -16.52
C LEU A 81 -7.98 17.99 -16.41
N ALA A 82 -8.11 17.31 -15.27
CA ALA A 82 -9.19 16.37 -14.99
C ALA A 82 -10.55 17.05 -14.87
N LYS A 83 -10.65 18.18 -14.15
CA LYS A 83 -11.88 19.01 -14.07
C LYS A 83 -12.41 19.50 -15.42
N ARG A 84 -11.55 19.58 -16.43
CA ARG A 84 -11.90 19.99 -17.80
C ARG A 84 -12.22 18.80 -18.71
N ASN A 85 -12.31 17.58 -18.17
CA ASN A 85 -12.54 16.33 -18.92
C ASN A 85 -11.50 16.10 -20.05
N LYS A 86 -10.27 16.58 -19.81
CA LYS A 86 -9.11 16.44 -20.72
C LYS A 86 -8.15 15.32 -20.29
N ALA A 87 -8.47 14.55 -19.25
CA ALA A 87 -7.66 13.40 -18.86
C ALA A 87 -7.84 12.24 -19.84
N LYS A 88 -6.79 11.42 -20.01
CA LYS A 88 -6.71 10.42 -21.08
C LYS A 88 -7.60 9.19 -20.88
N HIS A 89 -7.90 8.83 -19.61
CA HIS A 89 -8.46 7.52 -19.25
C HIS A 89 -9.76 7.58 -18.45
N PHE A 90 -10.08 8.73 -17.86
CA PHE A 90 -11.27 8.96 -17.06
C PHE A 90 -11.71 10.41 -17.16
N ASP A 91 -12.99 10.66 -16.95
CA ASP A 91 -13.54 12.00 -16.71
C ASP A 91 -13.92 12.15 -15.23
N VAL A 92 -14.07 13.39 -14.74
CA VAL A 92 -14.35 13.68 -13.32
C VAL A 92 -15.65 14.46 -13.19
N ASP A 93 -16.69 13.77 -12.71
CA ASP A 93 -17.99 14.40 -12.45
C ASP A 93 -18.01 15.05 -11.05
N MET A 94 -17.59 16.31 -10.99
CA MET A 94 -17.61 17.09 -9.74
C MET A 94 -19.01 17.25 -9.13
N THR A 95 -20.11 17.02 -9.86
CA THR A 95 -21.46 17.04 -9.28
C THR A 95 -21.66 15.90 -8.27
N LYS A 96 -20.90 14.79 -8.38
CA LYS A 96 -20.93 13.64 -7.47
C LYS A 96 -19.98 13.77 -6.29
N PHE A 97 -19.24 14.87 -6.16
CA PHE A 97 -18.26 15.03 -5.08
C PHE A 97 -18.93 14.99 -3.69
N ALA A 98 -20.04 15.72 -3.51
CA ALA A 98 -20.79 15.74 -2.25
C ALA A 98 -21.42 14.37 -1.92
N ASP A 99 -21.93 13.65 -2.91
CA ASP A 99 -22.48 12.30 -2.74
C ASP A 99 -21.40 11.30 -2.33
N THR A 100 -20.23 11.39 -2.97
CA THR A 100 -19.07 10.53 -2.69
C THR A 100 -18.53 10.79 -1.28
N ALA A 101 -18.42 12.05 -0.87
CA ALA A 101 -18.00 12.43 0.48
C ALA A 101 -18.99 11.91 1.54
N ARG A 102 -20.31 12.10 1.33
CA ARG A 102 -21.36 11.55 2.21
C ARG A 102 -21.30 10.03 2.30
N PHE A 103 -21.07 9.34 1.19
CA PHE A 103 -20.91 7.89 1.17
C PHE A 103 -19.70 7.42 2.00
N VAL A 104 -18.51 8.01 1.79
CA VAL A 104 -17.31 7.66 2.57
C VAL A 104 -17.52 7.91 4.07
N VAL A 105 -18.08 9.06 4.44
CA VAL A 105 -18.43 9.36 5.85
C VAL A 105 -19.44 8.35 6.40
N SER A 106 -20.44 7.93 5.62
CA SER A 106 -21.41 6.93 6.08
C SER A 106 -20.79 5.56 6.37
N ILE A 107 -19.75 5.15 5.64
CA ILE A 107 -19.01 3.91 5.90
C ILE A 107 -18.15 4.04 7.16
N ILE A 108 -17.42 5.14 7.30
CA ILE A 108 -16.61 5.42 8.52
C ILE A 108 -17.52 5.43 9.76
N ASN A 109 -18.67 6.10 9.69
CA ASN A 109 -19.62 6.16 10.80
C ASN A 109 -20.25 4.79 11.10
N ARG A 110 -20.57 3.98 10.08
CA ARG A 110 -21.13 2.63 10.27
C ARG A 110 -20.16 1.73 11.03
N ASP A 111 -18.88 1.80 10.70
CA ASP A 111 -17.86 0.87 11.19
C ASP A 111 -17.20 1.33 12.51
N TYR A 112 -17.14 2.65 12.76
CA TYR A 112 -16.35 3.22 13.85
C TYR A 112 -17.06 4.29 14.70
N ALA A 113 -18.30 4.71 14.43
CA ALA A 113 -18.96 5.67 15.32
C ALA A 113 -19.44 4.99 16.63
N PRO A 114 -19.26 5.61 17.81
CA PRO A 114 -18.62 6.91 18.06
C PRO A 114 -17.10 6.84 18.27
N ASP A 115 -16.51 5.65 18.41
CA ASP A 115 -15.09 5.43 18.70
C ASP A 115 -14.19 5.48 17.44
N TYR A 116 -14.04 6.67 16.87
CA TYR A 116 -13.12 6.89 15.75
C TYR A 116 -11.64 6.69 16.12
N ALA A 117 -11.29 6.58 17.40
CA ALA A 117 -9.92 6.28 17.84
C ALA A 117 -9.55 4.81 17.61
N SER A 118 -10.55 3.93 17.49
CA SER A 118 -10.36 2.52 17.10
C SER A 118 -10.04 2.30 15.61
N ILE A 119 -10.08 3.35 14.77
CA ILE A 119 -9.71 3.24 13.34
C ILE A 119 -8.23 2.82 13.25
N PRO A 120 -7.92 1.64 12.70
CA PRO A 120 -6.53 1.16 12.64
C PRO A 120 -5.71 2.03 11.70
N PRO A 121 -4.44 2.34 12.04
CA PRO A 121 -3.57 3.12 11.17
C PRO A 121 -3.32 2.36 9.87
N HIS A 122 -3.67 2.96 8.73
CA HIS A 122 -3.48 2.33 7.43
C HIS A 122 -1.99 2.12 7.14
N GLY A 123 -1.58 0.87 6.92
CA GLY A 123 -0.22 0.56 6.53
C GLY A 123 -0.03 -0.88 6.06
N ARG A 124 1.23 -1.33 6.06
CA ARG A 124 1.58 -2.71 5.68
C ARG A 124 0.99 -3.76 6.63
N TRP A 125 0.72 -3.38 7.88
CA TRP A 125 0.25 -4.30 8.93
C TRP A 125 -1.04 -5.02 8.50
N GLN A 126 -2.06 -4.28 8.08
CA GLN A 126 -3.34 -4.86 7.66
C GLN A 126 -3.23 -5.69 6.37
N HIS A 127 -2.23 -5.42 5.52
CA HIS A 127 -1.96 -6.28 4.35
C HIS A 127 -1.39 -7.64 4.77
N PHE A 128 -0.59 -7.74 5.84
CA PHE A 128 -0.18 -9.05 6.39
C PHE A 128 -1.38 -9.82 6.97
N GLU A 129 -2.39 -9.10 7.45
CA GLU A 129 -3.59 -9.67 8.10
C GLU A 129 -4.67 -10.16 7.11
N VAL A 130 -4.42 -10.02 5.80
CA VAL A 130 -5.35 -10.38 4.74
C VAL A 130 -5.95 -11.79 4.91
N GLY A 131 -7.27 -11.86 4.82
CA GLY A 131 -8.05 -13.08 5.07
C GLY A 131 -8.27 -13.40 6.54
N GLY A 132 -8.15 -12.40 7.44
CA GLY A 132 -8.50 -12.51 8.86
C GLY A 132 -7.53 -13.33 9.69
N ARG A 133 -6.21 -13.23 9.40
CA ARG A 133 -5.17 -14.00 10.11
C ARG A 133 -4.11 -13.05 10.65
N PRO A 134 -3.93 -12.91 11.98
CA PRO A 134 -2.98 -11.96 12.58
C PRO A 134 -1.55 -12.45 12.41
N ARG A 135 -1.01 -12.35 11.17
CA ARG A 135 0.25 -13.00 10.81
C ARG A 135 1.47 -12.39 11.48
N VAL A 136 1.41 -11.10 11.84
CA VAL A 136 2.49 -10.44 12.57
C VAL A 136 2.54 -10.94 14.01
N ASP A 137 1.40 -11.06 14.68
CA ASP A 137 1.31 -11.65 16.02
C ASP A 137 1.71 -13.13 16.02
N GLN A 138 1.28 -13.89 15.01
CA GLN A 138 1.69 -15.28 14.82
C GLN A 138 3.21 -15.40 14.63
N LEU A 139 3.86 -14.45 13.92
CA LEU A 139 5.31 -14.38 13.81
C LEU A 139 5.96 -14.05 15.17
N MET A 140 5.49 -13.01 15.86
CA MET A 140 6.02 -12.60 17.17
C MET A 140 5.90 -13.69 18.24
N ALA A 141 4.84 -14.50 18.17
CA ALA A 141 4.62 -15.66 19.03
C ALA A 141 5.61 -16.81 18.78
N THR A 142 6.27 -16.86 17.61
CA THR A 142 7.33 -17.86 17.34
C THR A 142 8.67 -17.49 17.97
N TRP A 143 8.88 -16.22 18.34
CA TRP A 143 10.16 -15.77 18.90
C TRP A 143 10.27 -16.12 20.39
N PRO A 144 11.41 -16.66 20.86
CA PRO A 144 11.64 -16.99 22.27
C PRO A 144 11.39 -15.83 23.22
N LYS A 145 10.96 -16.12 24.46
CA LYS A 145 10.79 -15.11 25.53
C LYS A 145 12.10 -14.41 25.94
N THR A 146 13.26 -14.97 25.56
CA THR A 146 14.58 -14.35 25.73
C THR A 146 14.84 -13.21 24.75
N VAL A 147 14.10 -13.11 23.64
CA VAL A 147 14.15 -11.97 22.72
C VAL A 147 13.33 -10.83 23.33
N ASN A 148 14.03 -9.78 23.78
CA ASN A 148 13.42 -8.61 24.41
C ASN A 148 12.62 -7.74 23.40
N ASP A 149 11.76 -6.86 23.93
CA ASP A 149 10.84 -6.07 23.10
C ASP A 149 11.56 -5.12 22.12
N GLN A 150 12.75 -4.63 22.48
CA GLN A 150 13.54 -3.79 21.57
C GLN A 150 13.96 -4.59 20.31
N GLU A 151 14.50 -5.79 20.48
CA GLU A 151 14.87 -6.65 19.35
C GLU A 151 13.65 -7.18 18.59
N ARG A 152 12.53 -7.45 19.26
CA ARG A 152 11.24 -7.72 18.60
C ARG A 152 10.85 -6.56 17.69
N THR A 153 10.98 -5.31 18.17
CA THR A 153 10.71 -4.10 17.38
C THR A 153 11.69 -3.95 16.21
N ARG A 154 12.99 -4.23 16.39
CA ARG A 154 13.97 -4.24 15.29
C ARG A 154 13.56 -5.19 14.16
N ARG A 155 13.19 -6.43 14.51
CA ARG A 155 12.73 -7.46 13.54
C ARG A 155 11.43 -7.07 12.84
N LEU A 156 10.54 -6.32 13.50
CA LEU A 156 9.35 -5.76 12.84
C LEU A 156 9.73 -4.64 11.86
N ILE A 157 10.62 -3.72 12.23
CA ILE A 157 11.08 -2.65 11.33
C ILE A 157 11.75 -3.26 10.08
N ASP A 158 12.61 -4.28 10.26
CA ASP A 158 13.22 -5.05 9.19
C ASP A 158 12.16 -5.60 8.21
N LEU A 159 11.20 -6.38 8.71
CA LEU A 159 10.09 -6.95 7.93
C LEU A 159 9.29 -5.88 7.18
N PHE A 160 8.91 -4.80 7.89
CA PHE A 160 8.06 -3.76 7.34
C PHE A 160 8.76 -2.97 6.24
N LEU A 161 10.04 -2.63 6.42
CA LEU A 161 10.78 -1.85 5.42
C LEU A 161 10.92 -2.64 4.10
N VAL A 162 11.39 -3.89 4.14
CA VAL A 162 11.54 -4.68 2.90
C VAL A 162 10.19 -4.98 2.25
N SER A 163 9.15 -5.23 3.04
CA SER A 163 7.80 -5.48 2.53
C SER A 163 7.18 -4.23 1.87
N VAL A 164 7.48 -3.03 2.38
CA VAL A 164 7.05 -1.77 1.74
C VAL A 164 7.82 -1.51 0.45
N LEU A 165 9.14 -1.73 0.41
CA LEU A 165 9.94 -1.54 -0.82
C LEU A 165 9.57 -2.55 -1.92
N LEU A 166 9.10 -3.74 -1.57
CA LEU A 166 8.60 -4.73 -2.53
C LEU A 166 7.21 -4.38 -3.10
N ASP A 167 6.43 -3.51 -2.47
CA ASP A 167 5.09 -3.10 -2.90
C ASP A 167 5.09 -1.95 -3.93
N ALA A 168 5.96 -2.05 -4.93
CA ALA A 168 5.62 -1.51 -6.24
C ALA A 168 4.42 -2.33 -6.78
N GLY A 169 3.41 -1.66 -7.36
CA GLY A 169 2.14 -2.30 -7.69
C GLY A 169 2.28 -3.57 -8.55
N ALA A 170 1.59 -4.66 -8.15
CA ALA A 170 1.76 -5.99 -8.75
C ALA A 170 1.11 -6.18 -10.15
N GLY A 171 0.51 -5.13 -10.72
CA GLY A 171 -0.36 -5.26 -11.89
C GLY A 171 -1.69 -5.98 -11.56
N GLN A 172 -2.33 -6.53 -12.59
CA GLN A 172 -3.65 -7.18 -12.47
C GLN A 172 -3.62 -8.70 -12.64
N LYS A 173 -2.52 -9.27 -13.19
CA LYS A 173 -2.40 -10.69 -13.52
C LYS A 173 -1.67 -11.49 -12.45
N TRP A 174 -0.64 -10.92 -11.81
CA TRP A 174 0.16 -11.63 -10.81
C TRP A 174 -0.67 -12.07 -9.61
N THR A 175 -0.40 -13.29 -9.17
CA THR A 175 -1.01 -13.92 -8.00
C THR A 175 0.05 -14.58 -7.13
N TYR A 176 -0.24 -14.73 -5.84
CA TYR A 176 0.60 -15.44 -4.88
C TYR A 176 -0.17 -16.53 -4.18
N LYS A 177 0.28 -17.78 -4.25
CA LYS A 177 -0.28 -18.89 -3.48
C LYS A 177 0.51 -19.04 -2.17
N SER A 178 -0.09 -18.66 -1.06
CA SER A 178 0.54 -18.78 0.28
C SER A 178 0.94 -20.22 0.56
N LYS A 179 2.19 -20.46 0.94
CA LYS A 179 2.67 -21.80 1.32
C LYS A 179 2.02 -22.28 2.61
N GLU A 180 1.74 -21.35 3.54
CA GLU A 180 1.16 -21.67 4.85
C GLU A 180 -0.32 -22.04 4.78
N SER A 181 -1.08 -21.42 3.87
CA SER A 181 -2.55 -21.53 3.85
C SER A 181 -3.15 -22.06 2.54
N GLY A 182 -2.34 -22.26 1.49
CA GLY A 182 -2.78 -22.65 0.15
C GLY A 182 -3.64 -21.62 -0.60
N LYS A 183 -4.12 -20.57 0.10
CA LYS A 183 -4.96 -19.50 -0.44
C LYS A 183 -4.18 -18.64 -1.44
N ILE A 184 -4.90 -18.17 -2.47
CA ILE A 184 -4.37 -17.28 -3.50
C ILE A 184 -4.70 -15.83 -3.14
N TYR A 185 -3.67 -15.00 -3.11
CA TYR A 185 -3.73 -13.55 -2.91
C TYR A 185 -3.24 -12.83 -4.17
N ARG A 186 -3.53 -11.53 -4.29
CA ARG A 186 -3.17 -10.69 -5.44
C ARG A 186 -2.75 -9.30 -4.93
N ARG A 187 -2.20 -8.46 -5.81
CA ARG A 187 -1.86 -7.05 -5.49
C ARG A 187 -1.00 -6.92 -4.22
N SER A 188 -1.15 -5.83 -3.48
CA SER A 188 -0.34 -5.46 -2.32
C SER A 188 -0.50 -6.43 -1.14
N GLU A 189 -1.66 -7.08 -1.03
CA GLU A 189 -1.93 -8.13 -0.07
C GLU A 189 -1.14 -9.41 -0.41
N GLY A 190 -1.10 -9.79 -1.68
CA GLY A 190 -0.28 -10.90 -2.16
C GLY A 190 1.21 -10.63 -1.95
N LEU A 191 1.67 -9.40 -2.23
CA LEU A 191 3.06 -8.99 -1.98
C LEU A 191 3.40 -8.98 -0.48
N ALA A 192 2.47 -8.58 0.38
CA ALA A 192 2.64 -8.65 1.83
C ALA A 192 2.79 -10.10 2.32
N VAL A 193 1.91 -11.03 1.92
CA VAL A 193 2.05 -12.45 2.28
C VAL A 193 3.34 -13.05 1.72
N ALA A 194 3.71 -12.71 0.48
CA ALA A 194 4.95 -13.20 -0.14
C ALA A 194 6.21 -12.70 0.58
N SER A 195 6.31 -11.40 0.85
CA SER A 195 7.44 -10.79 1.56
C SER A 195 7.60 -11.35 2.99
N LEU A 196 6.49 -11.62 3.68
CA LEU A 196 6.50 -12.26 5.00
C LEU A 196 6.96 -13.72 4.94
N GLU A 197 6.47 -14.51 3.98
CA GLU A 197 6.91 -15.91 3.80
C GLU A 197 8.39 -15.98 3.36
N MET A 198 8.89 -14.97 2.64
CA MET A 198 10.32 -14.82 2.32
C MET A 198 11.15 -14.43 3.55
N PHE A 199 10.69 -13.46 4.34
CA PHE A 199 11.35 -13.03 5.59
C PHE A 199 11.45 -14.19 6.59
N LYS A 200 10.34 -14.93 6.82
CA LYS A 200 10.33 -16.15 7.65
C LYS A 200 11.34 -17.22 7.18
N ALA A 201 11.67 -17.23 5.88
CA ALA A 201 12.61 -18.17 5.27
C ALA A 201 14.07 -17.66 5.21
N GLY A 202 14.40 -16.54 5.86
CA GLY A 202 15.76 -15.99 5.86
C GLY A 202 16.17 -15.28 4.58
N ALA A 203 15.23 -14.96 3.68
CA ALA A 203 15.53 -14.43 2.35
C ALA A 203 16.37 -13.13 2.33
N PHE A 204 16.33 -12.36 3.42
CA PHE A 204 16.96 -11.04 3.53
C PHE A 204 18.04 -10.98 4.63
N SER A 205 18.31 -12.09 5.31
CA SER A 205 19.30 -12.20 6.38
C SER A 205 20.61 -12.79 5.86
N SER A 206 21.75 -12.32 6.36
CA SER A 206 23.05 -12.95 6.13
C SER A 206 23.32 -14.12 7.09
N ASN A 207 22.62 -14.15 8.23
CA ASN A 207 22.83 -15.12 9.31
C ASN A 207 21.76 -16.24 9.26
N PRO A 208 22.13 -17.50 8.98
CA PRO A 208 21.17 -18.61 8.92
C PRO A 208 20.52 -18.94 10.27
N ASN A 209 21.14 -18.56 11.39
CA ASN A 209 20.58 -18.76 12.73
C ASN A 209 19.54 -17.68 13.09
N GLU A 210 19.52 -16.56 12.36
CA GLU A 210 18.56 -15.47 12.55
C GLU A 210 17.83 -15.17 11.23
N PRO A 211 16.91 -16.05 10.79
CA PRO A 211 16.21 -15.89 9.52
C PRO A 211 15.25 -14.70 9.53
N CYS A 212 14.65 -14.38 10.68
CA CYS A 212 13.70 -13.28 10.84
C CYS A 212 14.41 -11.93 11.07
N GLN A 213 15.32 -11.58 10.16
CA GLN A 213 16.14 -10.37 10.15
C GLN A 213 16.32 -9.87 8.71
N VAL A 214 16.57 -8.56 8.55
CA VAL A 214 17.10 -7.95 7.33
C VAL A 214 18.43 -7.30 7.66
N ASP A 215 19.48 -7.58 6.88
CA ASP A 215 20.75 -6.87 6.97
C ASP A 215 21.36 -6.59 5.59
N SER A 216 22.31 -5.65 5.55
CA SER A 216 23.03 -5.26 4.34
C SER A 216 23.61 -6.45 3.54
N ALA A 217 24.25 -7.40 4.21
CA ALA A 217 24.93 -8.52 3.55
C ALA A 217 23.95 -9.57 3.01
N GLY A 218 22.77 -9.72 3.63
CA GLY A 218 21.65 -10.49 3.11
C GLY A 218 21.02 -9.83 1.88
N LEU A 219 20.71 -8.53 1.97
CA LEU A 219 20.14 -7.76 0.86
C LEU A 219 21.05 -7.69 -0.37
N LYS A 220 22.37 -7.60 -0.20
CA LYS A 220 23.34 -7.61 -1.30
C LYS A 220 23.40 -8.92 -2.09
N LYS A 221 22.86 -10.02 -1.55
CA LYS A 221 22.73 -11.32 -2.25
C LYS A 221 21.47 -11.41 -3.12
N ILE A 222 20.54 -10.46 -3.02
CA ILE A 222 19.28 -10.46 -3.76
C ILE A 222 19.53 -10.16 -5.25
N ASN A 223 18.94 -10.98 -6.11
CA ASN A 223 18.84 -10.75 -7.55
C ASN A 223 17.42 -11.04 -8.06
N ALA A 224 17.15 -10.70 -9.32
CA ALA A 224 15.83 -10.87 -9.92
C ALA A 224 15.36 -12.33 -9.91
N GLN A 225 16.26 -13.30 -10.17
CA GLN A 225 15.97 -14.73 -10.18
C GLN A 225 15.61 -15.25 -8.77
N TYR A 226 16.26 -14.73 -7.74
CA TYR A 226 15.96 -15.06 -6.34
C TYR A 226 14.60 -14.49 -5.92
N LEU A 227 14.32 -13.21 -6.23
CA LEU A 227 12.99 -12.63 -6.01
C LEU A 227 11.91 -13.35 -6.82
N ALA A 228 12.18 -13.77 -8.07
CA ALA A 228 11.21 -14.52 -8.88
C ALA A 228 10.73 -15.78 -8.16
N LYS A 229 11.66 -16.56 -7.58
CA LYS A 229 11.33 -17.77 -6.80
C LYS A 229 10.50 -17.44 -5.56
N GLY A 230 10.88 -16.40 -4.81
CA GLY A 230 10.17 -15.97 -3.61
C GLY A 230 8.76 -15.43 -3.88
N LEU A 231 8.60 -14.68 -4.99
CA LEU A 231 7.36 -14.04 -5.44
C LEU A 231 6.57 -14.89 -6.46
N GLN A 232 6.96 -16.15 -6.68
CA GLN A 232 6.30 -17.10 -7.60
C GLN A 232 6.17 -16.58 -9.05
N VAL A 233 7.11 -15.75 -9.50
CA VAL A 233 7.08 -15.15 -10.84
C VAL A 233 7.49 -16.18 -11.89
N THR A 234 6.65 -16.34 -12.90
CA THR A 234 6.88 -17.18 -14.09
C THR A 234 6.37 -16.44 -15.32
N GLU A 235 6.59 -16.98 -16.52
CA GLU A 235 6.03 -16.45 -17.77
C GLU A 235 4.49 -16.29 -17.69
N ASN A 236 3.82 -17.27 -17.08
CA ASN A 236 2.37 -17.29 -16.88
C ASN A 236 1.88 -16.52 -15.63
N ASN A 237 2.79 -16.12 -14.73
CA ASN A 237 2.51 -15.36 -13.51
C ASN A 237 3.47 -14.16 -13.39
N SER A 238 3.47 -13.29 -14.40
CA SER A 238 4.44 -12.20 -14.52
C SER A 238 4.17 -11.02 -13.59
N LEU A 239 5.23 -10.53 -12.93
CA LEU A 239 5.22 -9.38 -12.02
C LEU A 239 6.03 -8.23 -12.64
N ALA A 240 5.37 -7.12 -12.98
CA ALA A 240 6.03 -5.98 -13.59
C ALA A 240 7.04 -5.31 -12.63
N GLY A 241 8.26 -5.04 -13.11
CA GLY A 241 9.31 -4.33 -12.36
C GLY A 241 10.09 -5.19 -11.35
N LEU A 242 10.26 -6.48 -11.62
CA LEU A 242 10.98 -7.42 -10.75
C LEU A 242 12.45 -7.01 -10.53
N GLU A 243 13.12 -6.60 -11.60
CA GLU A 243 14.51 -6.12 -11.65
C GLU A 243 14.66 -4.83 -10.82
N GLY A 244 13.66 -3.94 -10.91
CA GLY A 244 13.58 -2.71 -10.12
C GLY A 244 13.49 -3.00 -8.62
N ARG A 245 12.67 -4.00 -8.21
CA ARG A 245 12.58 -4.45 -6.80
C ARG A 245 13.90 -5.05 -6.32
N ALA A 246 14.55 -5.89 -7.12
CA ALA A 246 15.85 -6.46 -6.77
C ALA A 246 16.92 -5.36 -6.60
N SER A 247 17.02 -4.44 -7.56
CA SER A 247 17.94 -3.30 -7.49
C SER A 247 17.66 -2.39 -6.29
N LEU A 248 16.39 -2.17 -5.94
CA LEU A 248 15.99 -1.36 -4.78
C LEU A 248 16.41 -2.01 -3.46
N LEU A 249 16.26 -3.33 -3.32
CA LEU A 249 16.74 -4.05 -2.13
C LEU A 249 18.26 -4.07 -2.02
N VAL A 250 19.00 -4.27 -3.12
CA VAL A 250 20.48 -4.19 -3.11
C VAL A 250 20.94 -2.79 -2.72
N LYS A 251 20.30 -1.74 -3.25
CA LYS A 251 20.59 -0.33 -2.88
C LYS A 251 20.22 0.00 -1.44
N LEU A 252 19.18 -0.61 -0.87
CA LEU A 252 18.94 -0.54 0.57
C LEU A 252 20.12 -1.18 1.31
N GLY A 253 20.61 -2.34 0.86
CA GLY A 253 21.81 -2.96 1.42
C GLY A 253 23.04 -2.04 1.41
N ASP A 254 23.26 -1.28 0.34
CA ASP A 254 24.31 -0.23 0.32
C ASP A 254 24.04 0.90 1.31
N ALA A 255 22.81 1.42 1.38
CA ALA A 255 22.45 2.50 2.30
C ALA A 255 22.58 2.10 3.79
N LEU A 256 22.29 0.83 4.12
CA LEU A 256 22.42 0.27 5.47
C LEU A 256 23.87 0.21 5.96
N GLN A 257 24.88 0.39 5.10
CA GLN A 257 26.29 0.48 5.53
C GLN A 257 26.63 1.78 6.26
N ASN A 258 25.70 2.75 6.35
CA ASN A 258 25.88 3.92 7.21
C ASN A 258 25.70 3.52 8.70
N GLN A 259 26.81 3.19 9.35
CA GLN A 259 26.84 2.71 10.74
C GLN A 259 26.36 3.76 11.75
N ASP A 260 26.48 5.05 11.45
CA ASP A 260 25.98 6.15 12.30
C ASP A 260 24.44 6.13 12.43
N ILE A 261 23.75 5.46 11.50
CA ILE A 261 22.28 5.35 11.43
C ILE A 261 21.78 3.92 11.69
N PHE A 262 22.52 2.91 11.25
CA PHE A 262 22.06 1.51 11.21
C PHE A 262 22.91 0.53 12.05
N GLY A 263 23.82 1.04 12.87
CA GLY A 263 24.72 0.24 13.70
C GLY A 263 25.76 -0.55 12.90
N ILE A 264 26.59 -1.31 13.61
CA ILE A 264 27.62 -2.18 13.00
C ILE A 264 26.96 -3.33 12.23
N GLU A 265 25.79 -3.77 12.71
CA GLU A 265 24.96 -4.83 12.16
C GLU A 265 24.30 -4.45 10.82
N ALA A 266 24.27 -3.15 10.47
CA ALA A 266 23.74 -2.64 9.21
C ALA A 266 22.33 -3.17 8.89
N ARG A 267 21.39 -3.01 9.85
CA ARG A 267 19.98 -3.45 9.75
C ARG A 267 19.01 -2.27 9.83
N PRO A 268 17.85 -2.33 9.14
CA PRO A 268 16.78 -1.33 9.27
C PRO A 268 16.35 -1.08 10.73
N GLY A 269 16.29 -2.12 11.56
CA GLY A 269 15.84 -2.04 12.94
C GLY A 269 16.69 -1.18 13.89
N TYR A 270 17.90 -0.75 13.50
CA TYR A 270 18.73 0.16 14.30
C TYR A 270 18.39 1.65 14.10
N LEU A 271 17.30 1.97 13.38
CA LEU A 271 16.68 3.30 13.36
C LEU A 271 16.06 3.73 14.72
N LEU A 272 16.15 2.89 15.76
CA LEU A 272 15.57 3.07 17.11
C LEU A 272 16.61 3.57 18.12
#